data_AF-A0A377D3H3-F1
#
_entry.id   AF-A0A377D3H3-F1
#
_cell.length_a   1.000
_cell.length_b   1.000
_cell.length_c   1.000
_cell.angle_alpha   90.00
_cell.angle_beta   90.00
_cell.angle_gamma   90.00
#
_symmetry.space_group_name_H-M   'P 1'
#
loop_
_entity.id
_entity.type
_entity.pdbx_description
1 polymer ?
#
loop_
_entity_poly.entity_id
_entity_poly.type
_entity_poly.pdbx_seq_one_letter_code
_entity_poly.pdbx_strand_id
1 'polypeptide(L)'
;MAKGWRPDLSHVTKVDKRVAIIGAGPAGLACADVLTRNGVGVTVYDRHPEIGGLLTFGIPSFKLDKSLLARRREIFSAMGIHFELNCEVGKDVSLDSLLNNTTRSSLA
;
A
#
# COMPACT_ATOMS: atom_id res chain seq x y z
N MET A 1 -6.75 12.70 23.07
CA MET A 1 -7.00 13.83 22.15
C MET A 1 -7.41 13.27 20.80
N ALA A 2 -8.33 13.97 20.12
CA ALA A 2 -9.08 13.53 18.95
C ALA A 2 -8.22 13.11 17.75
N LYS A 3 -8.64 12.06 17.03
CA LYS A 3 -8.72 12.01 15.54
C LYS A 3 -9.06 10.60 15.05
N GLY A 4 -10.35 10.31 14.96
CA GLY A 4 -10.86 9.30 14.02
C GLY A 4 -10.82 9.84 12.57
N TRP A 5 -9.74 10.53 12.19
CA TRP A 5 -9.62 11.09 10.85
C TRP A 5 -9.44 9.93 9.87
N ARG A 6 -10.47 9.70 9.07
CA ARG A 6 -10.44 8.80 7.92
C ARG A 6 -10.60 9.68 6.67
N PRO A 7 -9.73 9.53 5.67
CA PRO A 7 -9.93 10.24 4.41
C PRO A 7 -11.22 9.76 3.77
N ASP A 8 -12.08 10.72 3.41
CA ASP A 8 -13.29 10.45 2.66
C ASP A 8 -12.97 10.36 1.17
N LEU A 9 -13.36 9.25 0.55
CA LEU A 9 -13.18 8.98 -0.88
C LEU A 9 -14.52 8.98 -1.63
N SER A 10 -15.61 9.42 -1.00
CA SER A 10 -16.96 9.48 -1.58
C SER A 10 -17.03 10.26 -2.91
N HIS A 11 -16.19 11.28 -3.06
CA HIS A 11 -16.11 12.12 -4.25
C HIS A 11 -15.12 11.63 -5.32
N VAL A 12 -14.41 10.52 -5.07
CA VAL A 12 -13.39 10.03 -5.98
C VAL A 12 -14.03 9.17 -7.07
N THR A 13 -13.97 9.67 -8.30
CA THR A 13 -14.36 8.90 -9.48
C THR A 13 -13.34 7.80 -9.73
N LYS A 14 -13.77 6.53 -9.62
CA LYS A 14 -12.90 5.39 -9.94
C LYS A 14 -12.50 5.43 -11.41
N VAL A 15 -11.22 5.27 -11.68
CA VAL A 15 -10.69 5.08 -13.03
C VAL A 15 -10.48 3.60 -13.29
N ASP A 16 -10.71 3.16 -14.52
CA ASP A 16 -10.48 1.77 -14.94
C ASP A 16 -8.99 1.50 -15.21
N LYS A 17 -8.16 1.86 -14.24
CA LYS A 17 -6.72 1.61 -14.21
C LYS A 17 -6.36 0.96 -12.90
N ARG A 18 -5.45 0.01 -12.97
CA ARG A 18 -4.90 -0.67 -11.80
C ARG A 18 -3.39 -0.46 -11.78
N VAL A 19 -2.81 -0.41 -10.59
CA VAL A 19 -1.37 -0.27 -10.38
C VAL A 19 -0.92 -1.24 -9.30
N ALA A 20 0.16 -1.97 -9.59
CA ALA A 20 0.86 -2.81 -8.64
C ALA A 20 2.09 -2.06 -8.11
N ILE A 21 2.19 -1.90 -6.79
CA ILE A 21 3.33 -1.27 -6.12
C ILE A 21 4.13 -2.34 -5.41
N ILE A 22 5.45 -2.32 -5.56
CA ILE A 22 6.34 -3.31 -4.96
C ILE A 22 7.08 -2.65 -3.80
N GLY A 23 6.74 -3.07 -2.58
CA GLY A 23 7.26 -2.55 -1.32
C GLY A 23 6.25 -1.70 -0.57
N ALA A 24 5.85 -2.14 0.61
CA ALA A 24 5.01 -1.43 1.58
C ALA A 24 5.84 -0.52 2.50
N GLY A 25 6.96 0.04 2.02
CA GLY A 25 7.72 1.06 2.73
C GLY A 25 7.01 2.43 2.70
N PRO A 26 7.59 3.47 3.34
CA PRO A 26 7.01 4.81 3.34
C PRO A 26 6.81 5.38 1.93
N ALA A 27 7.71 5.09 0.99
CA ALA A 27 7.59 5.53 -0.40
C ALA A 27 6.41 4.86 -1.12
N GLY A 28 6.31 3.53 -1.07
CA GLY A 28 5.22 2.78 -1.70
C GLY A 28 3.85 3.11 -1.09
N LEU A 29 3.77 3.26 0.23
CA LEU A 29 2.54 3.67 0.92
C LEU A 29 2.10 5.10 0.54
N ALA A 30 3.04 6.02 0.37
CA ALA A 30 2.74 7.38 -0.09
C ALA A 30 2.24 7.38 -1.55
N CYS A 31 2.86 6.60 -2.42
CA CYS A 31 2.41 6.42 -3.80
C CYS A 31 0.99 5.82 -3.84
N ALA A 32 0.74 4.77 -3.04
CA ALA A 32 -0.56 4.11 -2.96
C ALA A 32 -1.68 5.07 -2.51
N ASP A 33 -1.41 5.91 -1.51
CA ASP A 33 -2.36 6.92 -1.01
C ASP A 33 -2.74 7.92 -2.11
N VAL A 34 -1.76 8.46 -2.84
CA VAL A 34 -2.01 9.41 -3.93
C VAL A 34 -2.81 8.75 -5.06
N LEU A 35 -2.41 7.57 -5.52
CA LEU A 35 -3.09 6.87 -6.61
C LEU A 35 -4.54 6.52 -6.26
N THR A 36 -4.78 6.02 -5.05
CA THR A 36 -6.12 5.66 -4.57
C THR A 36 -7.04 6.88 -4.48
N ARG A 37 -6.52 8.03 -4.03
CA ARG A 37 -7.27 9.30 -4.02
C ARG A 37 -7.59 9.83 -5.41
N ASN A 38 -6.84 9.42 -6.43
CA ASN A 38 -7.14 9.70 -7.84
C ASN A 38 -8.04 8.62 -8.48
N GLY A 39 -8.57 7.69 -7.68
CA GLY A 39 -9.52 6.67 -8.12
C GLY A 39 -8.88 5.46 -8.80
N VAL A 40 -7.55 5.33 -8.78
CA VAL A 40 -6.81 4.19 -9.34
C VAL A 40 -6.91 3.01 -8.37
N GLY A 41 -7.16 1.81 -8.88
CA GLY A 41 -7.10 0.60 -8.06
C GLY A 41 -5.65 0.24 -7.76
N VAL A 42 -5.27 0.15 -6.48
CA VAL A 42 -3.88 -0.11 -6.08
C VAL A 42 -3.76 -1.41 -5.31
N THR A 43 -2.79 -2.23 -5.70
CA THR A 43 -2.34 -3.40 -4.92
C THR A 43 -0.87 -3.21 -4.55
N VAL A 44 -0.56 -3.27 -3.26
CA VAL A 44 0.80 -3.16 -2.71
C VAL A 44 1.28 -4.56 -2.34
N TYR A 45 2.40 -4.98 -2.92
CA TYR A 45 3.06 -6.24 -2.64
C TYR A 45 4.25 -6.00 -1.69
N ASP A 46 4.42 -6.83 -0.67
CA ASP A 46 5.62 -6.79 0.19
C ASP A 46 6.00 -8.20 0.63
N ARG A 47 7.30 -8.47 0.69
CA ARG A 47 7.85 -9.74 1.20
C ARG A 47 7.68 -9.89 2.72
N HIS A 48 7.52 -8.78 3.43
CA HIS A 48 7.36 -8.75 4.87
C HIS A 48 5.88 -8.93 5.26
N PRO A 49 5.60 -9.51 6.45
CA PRO A 49 4.23 -9.72 6.93
C PRO A 49 3.50 -8.44 7.36
N GLU A 50 4.23 -7.34 7.51
CA GLU A 50 3.70 -6.06 7.98
C GLU A 50 4.17 -4.91 7.10
N ILE A 51 3.30 -3.90 6.94
CA ILE A 51 3.61 -2.68 6.21
C ILE A 51 4.59 -1.81 7.00
N GLY A 52 5.25 -0.87 6.33
CA GLY A 52 6.11 0.17 6.90
C GLY A 52 7.60 -0.01 6.63
N GLY A 53 8.03 -1.16 6.11
CA GLY A 53 9.43 -1.43 5.77
C GLY A 53 10.38 -1.13 6.95
N LEU A 54 11.39 -0.28 6.73
CA LEU A 54 12.34 0.11 7.78
C LEU A 54 11.68 0.76 9.00
N LEU A 55 10.52 1.41 8.85
CA LEU A 55 9.80 1.98 9.99
C LEU A 55 9.32 0.87 10.96
N THR A 56 9.02 -0.31 10.44
CA THR A 56 8.51 -1.46 11.22
C THR A 56 9.61 -2.38 11.69
N PHE A 57 10.58 -2.64 10.81
CA PHE A 57 11.60 -3.66 11.02
C PHE A 57 12.96 -3.10 11.46
N GLY A 58 13.24 -1.82 11.17
CA GLY A 58 14.51 -1.17 11.51
C GLY A 58 14.45 -0.29 12.76
N ILE A 59 13.31 0.35 13.04
CA ILE A 59 13.15 1.26 14.18
C ILE A 59 12.61 0.50 15.40
N PRO A 60 13.28 0.57 16.57
CA PRO A 60 12.78 -0.03 17.80
C PRO A 60 11.46 0.60 18.27
N SER A 61 10.61 -0.21 18.92
CA SER A 61 9.27 0.21 19.36
C SER A 61 9.27 1.38 20.36
N PHE A 62 10.37 1.59 21.10
CA PHE A 62 10.48 2.71 22.04
C PHE A 62 10.70 4.08 21.35
N LYS A 63 11.12 4.09 20.08
CA LYS A 63 11.24 5.31 19.26
C LYS A 63 10.02 5.53 18.38
N LEU A 64 9.38 4.46 17.92
CA LEU A 64 8.20 4.52 17.07
C LEU A 64 7.20 3.46 17.51
N ASP A 65 6.03 3.92 17.94
CA ASP A 65 4.95 3.01 18.30
C ASP A 65 4.43 2.29 17.05
N LYS A 66 4.66 0.98 17.00
CA LYS A 66 4.25 0.11 15.88
C LYS A 66 2.72 0.04 15.73
N SER A 67 1.97 0.34 16.80
CA SER A 67 0.50 0.44 16.75
C SER A 67 0.03 1.49 15.72
N LEU A 68 0.82 2.54 15.50
CA LEU A 68 0.53 3.58 14.51
C LEU A 68 0.52 3.01 13.08
N LEU A 69 1.41 2.08 12.77
CA LEU A 69 1.48 1.49 11.43
C LEU A 69 0.37 0.47 11.21
N ALA A 70 0.04 -0.32 12.23
CA ALA A 70 -1.15 -1.17 12.19
C ALA A 70 -2.41 -0.34 11.95
N ARG A 71 -2.57 0.79 12.64
CA ARG A 71 -3.69 1.70 12.40
C ARG A 71 -3.67 2.29 10.99
N ARG A 72 -2.50 2.61 10.47
CA ARG A 72 -2.35 3.17 9.12
C ARG A 72 -2.70 2.14 8.04
N ARG A 73 -2.36 0.86 8.27
CA ARG A 73 -2.80 -0.27 7.44
C ARG A 73 -4.31 -0.35 7.37
N GLU A 74 -5.00 -0.31 8.51
CA GLU A 74 -6.47 -0.34 8.55
C GLU A 74 -7.09 0.81 7.76
N ILE A 75 -6.54 2.03 7.90
CA ILE A 75 -7.02 3.20 7.17
C ILE A 75 -6.83 3.01 5.67
N PHE A 76 -5.65 2.58 5.22
CA PHE A 76 -5.36 2.35 3.81
C PHE A 76 -6.19 1.21 3.21
N SER A 77 -6.40 0.12 3.94
CA SER A 77 -7.30 -0.95 3.50
C SER A 77 -8.74 -0.47 3.40
N ALA A 78 -9.21 0.37 4.34
CA ALA A 78 -10.53 0.98 4.26
C ALA A 78 -10.67 1.98 3.10
N MET A 79 -9.56 2.57 2.64
CA MET A 79 -9.51 3.41 1.44
C MET A 79 -9.63 2.60 0.14
N GLY A 80 -9.49 1.27 0.20
CA GLY A 80 -9.51 0.39 -0.97
C GLY A 80 -8.12 0.02 -1.50
N ILE A 81 -7.06 0.27 -0.73
CA ILE A 81 -5.72 -0.25 -1.04
C ILE A 81 -5.65 -1.72 -0.65
N HIS A 82 -5.31 -2.58 -1.62
CA HIS A 82 -5.09 -4.00 -1.37
C HIS A 82 -3.64 -4.26 -0.97
N PHE A 83 -3.41 -5.08 0.05
CA PHE A 83 -2.08 -5.45 0.51
C PHE A 83 -1.86 -6.95 0.37
N GLU A 84 -0.90 -7.32 -0.47
CA GLU A 84 -0.42 -8.68 -0.68
C GLU A 84 0.92 -8.84 0.03
N LEU A 85 0.87 -9.25 1.29
CA LEU A 85 2.03 -9.37 2.17
C LEU A 85 2.58 -10.81 2.18
N ASN A 86 3.82 -10.99 2.63
CA ASN A 86 4.56 -12.25 2.52
C ASN A 86 4.72 -12.73 1.07
N CYS A 87 4.82 -11.79 0.13
CA CYS A 87 4.96 -12.08 -1.29
C CYS A 87 6.21 -11.38 -1.84
N GLU A 88 7.23 -12.15 -2.21
CA GLU A 88 8.43 -11.62 -2.86
C GLU A 88 8.25 -11.59 -4.38
N VAL A 89 8.11 -10.39 -4.92
CA VAL A 89 8.06 -10.19 -6.38
C VAL A 89 9.41 -10.56 -7.00
N GLY A 90 9.38 -11.42 -8.01
CA GLY A 90 10.54 -12.04 -8.62
C GLY A 90 10.80 -13.48 -8.17
N LYS A 91 10.23 -13.92 -7.04
CA LYS A 91 10.22 -15.33 -6.62
C LYS A 91 8.83 -15.93 -6.61
N ASP A 92 7.93 -15.34 -5.82
CA ASP A 92 6.58 -15.87 -5.61
C ASP A 92 5.62 -15.39 -6.70
N VAL A 93 5.82 -14.17 -7.20
CA VAL A 93 5.07 -13.59 -8.31
C VAL A 93 6.04 -13.05 -9.35
N SER A 94 5.90 -13.50 -10.60
CA SER A 94 6.74 -13.02 -11.69
C SER A 94 6.39 -11.58 -12.09
N LEU A 95 7.39 -10.80 -12.51
CA LEU A 95 7.17 -9.43 -13.00
C LEU A 95 6.23 -9.42 -14.22
N ASP A 96 6.39 -10.39 -15.12
CA ASP A 96 5.51 -10.56 -16.28
C ASP A 96 4.05 -10.78 -15.89
N SER A 97 3.79 -11.59 -14.85
CA SER A 97 2.43 -11.77 -14.34
C SER A 97 1.83 -10.46 -13.82
N LEU A 98 2.62 -9.63 -13.13
CA LEU A 98 2.16 -8.33 -12.64
C LEU A 98 1.90 -7.36 -13.79
N LEU A 99 2.79 -7.31 -14.78
CA LEU A 99 2.65 -6.46 -15.96
C LEU A 99 1.42 -6.82 -16.80
N ASN A 100 1.15 -8.12 -16.97
CA ASN A 100 0.03 -8.60 -17.77
C ASN A 100 -1.33 -8.45 -17.07
N ASN A 101 -1.37 -8.64 -15.74
CA ASN A 101 -2.60 -8.47 -14.96
C ASN A 101 -2.92 -6.98 -14.67
N THR A 102 -1.89 -6.13 -14.68
CA THR A 102 -2.02 -4.69 -14.43
C THR A 102 -2.07 -3.94 -15.75
N THR A 103 -3.15 -4.13 -16.50
CA THR A 103 -3.34 -3.50 -17.82
C THR A 103 -3.33 -1.96 -17.66
N ARG A 104 -2.26 -1.30 -18.15
CA ARG A 104 -1.91 0.16 -18.11
C ARG A 104 -0.92 0.63 -17.02
N SER A 105 0.19 -0.10 -16.89
CA SER A 105 1.36 0.14 -16.03
C SER A 105 1.87 1.59 -15.95
N SER A 106 1.89 2.13 -14.73
CA SER A 106 3.04 2.89 -14.21
C SER A 106 3.62 2.10 -13.03
N LEU A 107 4.82 1.55 -13.17
CA LEU A 107 5.58 0.97 -12.06
C LEU A 107 6.18 2.13 -11.23
N ALA A 108 5.97 2.10 -9.91
CA ALA A 108 6.55 3.03 -8.95
C ALA A 108 7.17 2.27 -7.78
#